data_AF-A0A520I1U5-F1
#
_entry.id   AF-A0A520I1U5-F1
#
_cell.length_a   1.000
_cell.length_b   1.000
_cell.length_c   1.000
_cell.angle_alpha   90.00
_cell.angle_beta   90.00
_cell.angle_gamma   90.00
#
_symmetry.space_group_name_H-M   'P 1'
#
loop_
_entity.id
_entity.type
_entity.pdbx_description
1 polymer ?
#
loop_
_entity_poly.entity_id
_entity_poly.type
_entity_poly.pdbx_seq_one_letter_code
_entity_poly.pdbx_strand_id
1 'polypeptide(L)'
;ILREIGRPGFATFLGASAVIALPTVLLAFLFGQSRIFFTMARDGLLPLSLAKVSKRGAPVRITWITAAIVAVIAGLLPLAEIAALANAGTLAAFVAVCTCMLVMRRRAPDAIRTFRAPAATLVGTIGILGCLYLFFSLPSKTQLYFGLWNLLGLVIYFVYARPRALAE
;
A
#
# COMPACT_ATOMS: atom_id res chain seq x y z
N ILE A 1 10.28 -8.54 27.90
CA ILE A 1 10.97 -7.26 28.16
C ILE A 1 10.40 -6.49 29.36
N LEU A 2 9.29 -5.73 29.28
CA LEU A 2 8.82 -4.89 30.42
C LEU A 2 8.42 -5.69 31.68
N ARG A 3 7.91 -6.92 31.51
CA ARG A 3 7.67 -7.84 32.63
C ARG A 3 8.97 -8.41 33.22
N GLU A 4 10.02 -8.57 32.41
CA GLU A 4 11.34 -9.07 32.85
C GLU A 4 12.15 -7.99 33.59
N ILE A 5 11.89 -6.71 33.32
CA ILE A 5 12.52 -5.55 34.00
C ILE A 5 11.77 -5.21 35.32
N GLY A 6 10.87 -6.08 35.81
CA GLY A 6 10.18 -5.90 37.08
C GLY A 6 9.09 -4.81 37.10
N ARG A 7 8.59 -4.36 35.92
CA ARG A 7 7.50 -3.38 35.80
C ARG A 7 6.23 -3.97 35.17
N PRO A 8 5.54 -4.92 35.85
CA PRO A 8 4.38 -5.61 35.29
C PRO A 8 3.18 -4.68 35.03
N GLY A 9 2.97 -3.65 35.87
CA GLY A 9 1.88 -2.68 35.69
C GLY A 9 1.99 -1.89 34.38
N PHE A 10 3.20 -1.44 34.03
CA PHE A 10 3.47 -0.74 32.77
C PHE A 10 3.32 -1.67 31.55
N ALA A 11 3.69 -2.95 31.68
CA ALA A 11 3.49 -3.93 30.62
C ALA A 11 1.99 -4.16 30.32
N THR A 12 1.15 -4.23 31.35
CA THR A 12 -0.30 -4.38 31.19
C THR A 12 -0.93 -3.13 30.58
N PHE A 13 -0.50 -1.94 31.01
CA PHE A 13 -0.95 -0.68 30.41
C PHE A 13 -0.59 -0.58 28.93
N LEU A 14 0.65 -0.93 28.56
CA LEU A 14 1.09 -0.97 27.16
C LEU A 14 0.33 -2.01 26.34
N GLY A 15 0.06 -3.18 26.91
CA GLY A 15 -0.75 -4.21 26.26
C GLY A 15 -2.18 -3.73 26.01
N ALA A 16 -2.81 -3.09 27.00
CA ALA A 16 -4.16 -2.55 26.89
C ALA A 16 -4.24 -1.44 25.82
N SER A 17 -3.25 -0.54 25.77
CA SER A 17 -3.23 0.51 24.74
C SER A 17 -3.03 -0.06 23.33
N ALA A 18 -2.20 -1.10 23.16
CA ALA A 18 -2.05 -1.78 21.88
C ALA A 18 -3.35 -2.45 21.41
N VAL A 19 -4.10 -3.11 22.31
CA VAL A 19 -5.39 -3.75 21.98
C VAL A 19 -6.43 -2.72 21.49
N ILE A 20 -6.41 -1.51 22.04
CA ILE A 20 -7.32 -0.44 21.61
C ILE A 20 -6.84 0.22 20.29
N ALA A 21 -5.53 0.37 20.11
CA ALA A 21 -4.96 1.07 18.96
C ALA A 21 -4.97 0.22 17.66
N LEU A 22 -4.64 -1.07 17.74
CA LEU A 22 -4.49 -1.94 16.56
C LEU A 22 -5.76 -2.04 15.69
N PRO A 23 -6.98 -2.17 16.25
CA PRO A 23 -8.21 -2.18 15.45
C PRO A 23 -8.41 -0.91 14.63
N THR A 24 -8.02 0.25 15.16
CA THR A 24 -8.17 1.53 14.46
C THR A 24 -7.31 1.58 13.20
N VAL A 25 -6.07 1.10 13.30
CA VAL A 25 -5.14 1.02 12.17
C VAL A 25 -5.63 -0.01 11.14
N LEU A 26 -6.12 -1.17 11.60
CA LEU A 26 -6.71 -2.19 10.71
C LEU A 26 -7.90 -1.65 9.91
N LEU A 27 -8.82 -0.94 10.58
CA LEU A 27 -9.95 -0.31 9.90
C LEU A 27 -9.46 0.71 8.85
N ALA A 28 -8.50 1.57 9.19
CA ALA A 28 -7.93 2.53 8.26
C ALA A 28 -7.36 1.86 7.00
N PHE A 29 -6.63 0.74 7.14
CA PHE A 29 -6.11 -0.02 6.01
C PHE A 29 -7.21 -0.68 5.17
N LEU A 30 -8.22 -1.28 5.79
CA LEU A 30 -9.35 -1.90 5.07
C LEU A 30 -10.15 -0.86 4.26
N PHE A 31 -10.34 0.34 4.82
CA PHE A 31 -10.97 1.46 4.10
C PHE A 31 -10.08 1.95 2.95
N GLY A 32 -8.78 2.13 3.18
CA GLY A 32 -7.82 2.56 2.15
C GLY A 32 -7.78 1.59 0.97
N GLN A 33 -7.66 0.30 1.24
CA GLN A 33 -7.66 -0.76 0.24
C GLN A 33 -8.95 -0.76 -0.60
N SER A 34 -10.11 -0.67 0.06
CA SER A 34 -11.41 -0.66 -0.61
C SER A 34 -11.56 0.54 -1.56
N ARG A 35 -11.05 1.72 -1.18
CA ARG A 35 -11.08 2.93 -2.00
C ARG A 35 -10.17 2.83 -3.22
N ILE A 36 -8.97 2.28 -3.07
CA ILE A 36 -8.03 2.07 -4.18
C ILE A 36 -8.64 1.11 -5.21
N PHE A 37 -9.23 0.00 -4.75
CA PHE A 37 -9.91 -0.94 -5.65
C PHE A 37 -11.08 -0.29 -6.39
N PHE A 38 -11.86 0.54 -5.72
CA PHE A 38 -12.96 1.27 -6.34
C PHE A 38 -12.47 2.23 -7.43
N THR A 39 -11.42 3.02 -7.16
CA THR A 39 -10.85 3.92 -8.17
C THR A 39 -10.23 3.15 -9.34
N MET A 40 -9.50 2.06 -9.07
CA MET A 40 -8.94 1.21 -10.13
C MET A 40 -10.02 0.57 -11.01
N ALA A 41 -11.13 0.12 -10.42
CA ALA A 41 -12.24 -0.44 -11.18
C ALA A 41 -13.00 0.63 -11.98
N ARG A 42 -13.10 1.86 -11.46
CA ARG A 42 -13.65 3.00 -12.20
C ARG A 42 -12.78 3.41 -13.38
N ASP A 43 -11.46 3.33 -13.22
CA ASP A 43 -10.48 3.64 -14.26
C ASP A 43 -10.29 2.46 -15.25
N GLY A 44 -11.16 1.43 -15.21
CA GLY A 44 -11.16 0.30 -16.14
C GLY A 44 -10.05 -0.73 -15.94
N LEU A 45 -9.17 -0.55 -14.95
CA LEU A 45 -8.04 -1.44 -14.67
C LEU A 45 -8.45 -2.78 -14.04
N LEU A 46 -9.69 -2.88 -13.52
CA LEU A 46 -10.24 -4.07 -12.88
C LEU A 46 -11.68 -4.35 -13.36
N PRO A 47 -12.21 -5.58 -13.15
CA PRO A 47 -13.61 -5.90 -13.41
C PRO A 47 -14.59 -4.89 -12.81
N LEU A 48 -15.47 -4.29 -13.63
CA LEU A 48 -16.53 -3.35 -13.21
C LEU A 48 -17.50 -3.96 -12.17
N SER A 49 -17.56 -5.29 -12.07
CA SER A 49 -18.28 -6.00 -11.01
C SER A 49 -17.73 -5.69 -9.60
N LEU A 50 -16.44 -5.38 -9.49
CA LEU A 50 -15.79 -4.92 -8.25
C LEU A 50 -16.18 -3.48 -7.92
N ALA A 51 -16.51 -2.65 -8.91
CA ALA A 51 -17.03 -1.30 -8.71
C ALA A 51 -18.50 -1.28 -8.23
N LYS A 52 -19.20 -2.43 -8.17
CA LYS A 52 -20.60 -2.48 -7.70
C LYS A 52 -20.68 -2.21 -6.20
N VAL A 53 -21.05 -0.98 -5.89
CA VAL A 53 -21.30 -0.50 -4.54
C VAL A 53 -22.66 -0.96 -4.04
N SER A 54 -22.78 -1.28 -2.75
CA SER A 54 -24.07 -1.59 -2.10
C SER A 54 -24.98 -0.34 -2.05
N LYS A 55 -26.28 -0.52 -1.77
CA LYS A 55 -27.28 0.55 -1.59
C LYS A 55 -26.86 1.68 -0.63
N ARG A 56 -25.87 1.44 0.25
CA ARG A 56 -25.33 2.41 1.23
C ARG A 56 -23.98 3.04 0.84
N GLY A 57 -23.53 2.89 -0.41
CA GLY A 57 -22.27 3.52 -0.84
C GLY A 57 -20.98 2.79 -0.40
N ALA A 58 -21.08 1.63 0.27
CA ALA A 58 -19.93 0.83 0.70
C ALA A 58 -19.68 -0.40 -0.21
N PRO A 59 -18.41 -0.72 -0.55
CA PRO A 59 -18.04 -1.88 -1.36
C PRO A 59 -17.98 -3.18 -0.51
N VAL A 60 -19.11 -3.53 0.12
CA VAL A 60 -19.22 -4.63 1.11
C VAL A 60 -18.69 -5.97 0.60
N ARG A 61 -18.91 -6.28 -0.69
CA ARG A 61 -18.41 -7.53 -1.31
C ARG A 61 -16.89 -7.60 -1.36
N ILE A 62 -16.22 -6.50 -1.73
CA ILE A 62 -14.76 -6.44 -1.74
C ILE A 62 -14.24 -6.62 -0.33
N THR A 63 -14.80 -5.90 0.65
CA THR A 63 -14.33 -5.93 2.03
C THR A 63 -14.37 -7.34 2.63
N TRP A 64 -15.44 -8.10 2.42
CA TRP A 64 -15.54 -9.48 2.90
C TRP A 64 -14.55 -10.43 2.21
N ILE A 65 -14.42 -10.36 0.89
CA ILE A 65 -13.47 -11.19 0.14
C ILE A 65 -12.04 -10.88 0.61
N THR A 66 -11.69 -9.60 0.72
CA THR A 66 -10.36 -9.18 1.16
C THR A 66 -10.11 -9.57 2.62
N ALA A 67 -11.11 -9.44 3.50
CA ALA A 67 -10.98 -9.83 4.90
C ALA A 67 -10.75 -11.34 5.04
N ALA A 68 -11.45 -12.16 4.25
CA ALA A 68 -11.25 -13.61 4.24
C ALA A 68 -9.83 -13.98 3.78
N ILE A 69 -9.36 -13.38 2.67
CA ILE A 69 -8.00 -13.61 2.17
C ILE A 69 -6.95 -13.19 3.19
N VAL A 70 -7.12 -12.00 3.80
CA VAL A 70 -6.20 -11.49 4.82
C VAL A 70 -6.20 -12.38 6.06
N ALA A 71 -7.35 -12.88 6.51
CA ALA A 71 -7.44 -13.77 7.67
C ALA A 71 -6.67 -15.09 7.43
N VAL A 72 -6.80 -15.67 6.24
CA VAL A 72 -6.06 -16.88 5.85
C VAL A 72 -4.56 -16.60 5.83
N ILE A 73 -4.14 -15.52 5.18
CA ILE A 73 -2.73 -15.13 5.09
C ILE A 73 -2.13 -14.86 6.47
N ALA A 74 -2.85 -14.14 7.34
CA ALA A 74 -2.40 -13.80 8.69
C ALA A 74 -2.30 -15.03 9.61
N GLY A 75 -3.08 -16.08 9.36
CA GLY A 75 -3.00 -17.34 10.11
C GLY A 75 -1.88 -18.27 9.65
N LEU A 76 -1.42 -18.15 8.40
CA LEU A 76 -0.48 -19.09 7.78
C LEU A 76 0.95 -18.53 7.63
N LEU A 77 1.10 -17.22 7.43
CA LEU A 77 2.41 -16.59 7.18
C LEU A 77 2.95 -15.90 8.43
N PRO A 78 4.28 -15.98 8.67
CA PRO A 78 4.90 -15.32 9.81
C PRO A 78 4.84 -13.79 9.65
N LEU A 79 4.56 -13.09 10.75
CA LEU A 79 4.41 -11.64 10.78
C LEU A 79 5.62 -10.91 10.17
N ALA A 80 6.83 -11.42 10.38
CA ALA A 80 8.06 -10.83 9.84
C ALA A 80 8.08 -10.81 8.30
N GLU A 81 7.58 -11.87 7.64
CA GLU A 81 7.51 -11.93 6.18
C GLU A 81 6.43 -11.01 5.64
N ILE A 82 5.26 -10.96 6.29
CA ILE A 82 4.18 -10.03 5.93
C ILE A 82 4.66 -8.59 6.05
N ALA A 83 5.35 -8.26 7.15
CA ALA A 83 5.90 -6.93 7.38
C ALA A 83 6.97 -6.57 6.33
N ALA A 84 7.87 -7.50 6.01
CA ALA A 84 8.87 -7.30 4.97
C ALA A 84 8.22 -7.03 3.60
N LEU A 85 7.19 -7.80 3.24
CA LEU A 85 6.48 -7.63 1.96
C LEU A 85 5.69 -6.31 1.90
N ALA A 86 5.04 -5.93 3.01
CA ALA A 86 4.38 -4.63 3.12
C ALA A 86 5.37 -3.46 2.98
N ASN A 87 6.53 -3.56 3.63
CA ASN A 87 7.61 -2.57 3.52
C ASN A 87 8.15 -2.47 2.08
N ALA A 88 8.34 -3.60 1.40
CA ALA A 88 8.75 -3.60 -0.01
C ALA A 88 7.77 -2.81 -0.89
N GLY A 89 6.46 -3.02 -0.68
CA GLY A 89 5.41 -2.30 -1.40
C GLY A 89 5.34 -0.81 -1.10
N THR A 90 5.46 -0.40 0.16
CA THR A 90 5.44 1.02 0.53
C THR A 90 6.68 1.76 0.04
N LEU A 91 7.86 1.14 0.10
CA LEU A 91 9.09 1.69 -0.47
C LEU A 91 8.97 1.90 -1.98
N ALA A 92 8.43 0.92 -2.71
CA ALA A 92 8.19 1.07 -4.14
C ALA A 92 7.19 2.20 -4.47
N ALA A 93 6.11 2.31 -3.68
CA ALA A 93 5.16 3.41 -3.82
C ALA A 93 5.81 4.78 -3.55
N PHE A 94 6.69 4.89 -2.54
CA PHE A 94 7.43 6.12 -2.26
C PHE A 94 8.41 6.48 -3.38
N VAL A 95 9.12 5.51 -3.95
CA VAL A 95 9.96 5.73 -5.14
C VAL A 95 9.11 6.29 -6.29
N ALA A 96 7.93 5.70 -6.56
CA ALA A 96 7.04 6.14 -7.60
C ALA A 96 6.50 7.56 -7.36
N VAL A 97 6.09 7.89 -6.13
CA VAL A 97 5.59 9.22 -5.76
C VAL A 97 6.70 10.28 -5.86
N CYS A 98 7.90 10.00 -5.35
CA CYS A 98 9.04 10.90 -5.49
C CYS A 98 9.39 11.13 -6.96
N THR A 99 9.39 10.08 -7.77
CA THR A 99 9.62 10.17 -9.22
C THR A 99 8.53 11.01 -9.90
N CYS A 100 7.27 10.75 -9.60
CA CYS A 100 6.13 11.50 -10.11
C CYS A 100 6.23 12.99 -9.75
N MET A 101 6.63 13.32 -8.51
CA MET A 101 6.84 14.69 -8.06
C MET A 101 7.92 15.41 -8.89
N LEU A 102 9.03 14.74 -9.20
CA LEU A 102 10.11 15.28 -10.05
C LEU A 102 9.65 15.44 -11.51
N VAL A 103 8.94 14.46 -12.05
CA VAL A 103 8.42 14.49 -13.43
C VAL A 103 7.37 15.58 -13.60
N MET A 104 6.45 15.73 -12.65
CA MET A 104 5.38 16.74 -12.70
C MET A 104 5.94 18.16 -12.64
N ARG A 105 7.11 18.36 -12.01
CA ARG A 105 7.81 19.65 -12.04
C ARG A 105 8.35 20.02 -13.42
N ARG A 106 8.70 19.03 -14.24
CA ARG A 106 9.17 19.25 -15.62
C ARG A 106 8.01 19.33 -16.61
N ARG A 107 6.98 18.48 -16.46
CA ARG A 107 5.84 18.42 -17.40
C ARG A 107 4.80 19.52 -17.19
N ALA A 108 4.58 19.96 -15.96
CA ALA A 108 3.58 20.98 -15.62
C ALA A 108 4.20 22.04 -14.70
N PRO A 109 5.13 22.87 -15.20
CA PRO A 109 5.80 23.88 -14.39
C PRO A 109 4.80 24.89 -13.81
N ASP A 110 3.78 25.28 -14.57
CA ASP A 110 2.81 26.33 -14.24
C ASP A 110 1.65 25.88 -13.35
N ALA A 111 1.61 24.60 -12.96
CA ALA A 111 0.57 24.10 -12.06
C ALA A 111 0.58 24.87 -10.72
N ILE A 112 -0.61 25.32 -10.28
CA ILE A 112 -0.82 25.98 -8.99
C ILE A 112 -0.54 24.95 -7.88
N ARG A 113 0.39 25.27 -7.00
CA ARG A 113 0.83 24.39 -5.89
C ARG A 113 0.67 25.13 -4.58
N THR A 114 -0.33 24.77 -3.78
CA THR A 114 -0.57 25.34 -2.44
C THR A 114 0.61 25.11 -1.50
N PHE A 115 1.29 23.96 -1.64
CA PHE A 115 2.52 23.63 -0.93
C PHE A 115 3.61 23.21 -1.91
N ARG A 116 4.85 23.69 -1.68
CA ARG A 116 6.04 23.33 -2.44
C ARG A 116 7.10 22.83 -1.48
N ALA A 117 7.57 21.59 -1.67
CA ALA A 117 8.68 21.05 -0.89
C ALA A 117 9.94 21.92 -1.06
N PRO A 118 10.65 22.27 0.03
CA PRO A 118 11.93 22.96 -0.05
C PRO A 118 12.94 22.06 -0.76
N ALA A 119 13.75 22.63 -1.67
CA ALA A 119 14.72 21.89 -2.47
C ALA A 119 14.16 20.58 -3.07
N ALA A 120 12.97 20.64 -3.67
CA ALA A 120 12.22 19.44 -4.07
C ALA A 120 12.96 18.45 -4.97
N THR A 121 13.89 18.93 -5.81
CA THR A 121 14.76 18.06 -6.60
C THR A 121 15.64 17.20 -5.68
N LEU A 122 16.29 17.82 -4.69
CA LEU A 122 17.15 17.16 -3.71
C LEU A 122 16.34 16.18 -2.85
N VAL A 123 15.21 16.64 -2.29
CA VAL A 123 14.33 15.80 -1.46
C VAL A 123 13.82 14.60 -2.25
N GLY A 124 13.40 14.81 -3.51
CA GLY A 124 12.94 13.73 -4.38
C GLY A 124 14.05 12.72 -4.68
N THR A 125 15.27 13.17 -5.03
CA THR A 125 16.40 12.27 -5.31
C THR A 125 16.87 11.51 -4.08
N ILE A 126 16.99 12.16 -2.92
CA ILE A 126 17.38 11.50 -1.67
C ILE A 126 16.32 10.48 -1.26
N GLY A 127 15.03 10.84 -1.40
CA GLY A 127 13.91 9.93 -1.13
C GLY A 127 13.96 8.68 -2.00
N ILE A 128 14.20 8.84 -3.31
CA ILE A 128 14.35 7.71 -4.24
C ILE A 128 15.54 6.83 -3.85
N LEU A 129 16.72 7.43 -3.67
CA LEU A 129 17.94 6.69 -3.33
C LEU A 129 17.81 5.96 -1.99
N GLY A 130 17.26 6.62 -0.97
CA GLY A 130 17.03 6.03 0.34
C GLY A 130 16.01 4.89 0.30
N CYS A 131 14.91 5.06 -0.43
CA CYS A 131 13.91 3.99 -0.57
C CYS A 131 14.46 2.81 -1.35
N LEU A 132 15.24 3.03 -2.42
CA LEU A 132 15.91 1.98 -3.16
C LEU A 132 16.94 1.24 -2.30
N TYR A 133 17.74 1.96 -1.53
CA TYR A 133 18.71 1.35 -0.62
C TYR A 133 18.02 0.43 0.40
N LEU A 134 16.95 0.90 1.05
CA LEU A 134 16.17 0.08 1.98
C LEU A 134 15.49 -1.10 1.28
N PHE A 135 15.07 -0.93 0.02
CA PHE A 135 14.49 -2.00 -0.78
C PHE A 135 15.51 -3.12 -1.04
N PHE A 136 16.75 -2.77 -1.39
CA PHE A 136 17.82 -3.75 -1.60
C PHE A 136 18.30 -4.42 -0.31
N SER A 137 18.12 -3.77 0.83
CA SER A 137 18.42 -4.32 2.16
C SER A 137 17.43 -5.38 2.64
N LEU A 138 16.23 -5.47 2.01
CA LEU A 138 15.25 -6.50 2.33
C LEU A 138 15.70 -7.90 1.87
N PRO A 139 15.21 -8.99 2.52
CA PRO A 139 15.53 -10.35 2.11
C PRO A 139 15.21 -10.62 0.63
N SER A 140 16.09 -11.35 -0.06
CA SER A 140 15.94 -11.64 -1.50
C SER A 140 14.64 -12.39 -1.83
N LYS A 141 14.14 -13.21 -0.90
CA LYS A 141 12.82 -13.87 -1.03
C LYS A 141 11.68 -12.85 -1.15
N THR A 142 11.71 -11.79 -0.34
CA THR A 142 10.71 -10.72 -0.35
C THR A 142 10.76 -9.95 -1.67
N GLN A 143 11.96 -9.65 -2.17
CA GLN A 143 12.15 -8.97 -3.46
C GLN A 143 11.58 -9.80 -4.61
N LEU A 144 11.81 -11.12 -4.59
CA LEU A 144 11.28 -12.05 -5.59
C LEU A 144 9.75 -12.11 -5.55
N TYR A 145 9.13 -12.26 -4.37
CA TYR A 145 7.67 -12.26 -4.26
C TYR A 145 7.05 -10.92 -4.69
N PHE A 146 7.68 -9.80 -4.31
CA PHE A 146 7.25 -8.48 -4.78
C PHE A 146 7.36 -8.36 -6.31
N GLY A 147 8.45 -8.83 -6.90
CA GLY A 147 8.66 -8.84 -8.35
C GLY A 147 7.64 -9.70 -9.08
N LEU A 148 7.38 -10.92 -8.59
CA LEU A 148 6.37 -11.82 -9.15
C LEU A 148 4.97 -11.21 -9.10
N TRP A 149 4.60 -10.56 -7.99
CA TRP A 149 3.31 -9.89 -7.87
C TRP A 149 3.17 -8.70 -8.84
N ASN A 150 4.24 -7.92 -9.02
CA ASN A 150 4.24 -6.84 -10.02
C ASN A 150 4.15 -7.37 -11.45
N LEU A 151 4.84 -8.47 -11.76
CA LEU A 151 4.71 -9.14 -13.06
C LEU A 151 3.29 -9.63 -13.31
N LEU A 152 2.66 -10.24 -12.30
CA LEU A 152 1.25 -10.64 -12.40
C LEU A 152 0.34 -9.44 -12.67
N GLY A 153 0.54 -8.33 -11.96
CA GLY A 153 -0.19 -7.09 -12.19
C GLY A 153 0.00 -6.54 -13.61
N LEU A 154 1.21 -6.63 -14.14
CA LEU A 154 1.55 -6.21 -15.51
C LEU A 154 0.87 -7.10 -16.55
N VAL A 155 0.84 -8.42 -16.34
CA VAL A 155 0.11 -9.37 -17.19
C VAL A 155 -1.39 -9.04 -17.20
N ILE A 156 -1.99 -8.81 -16.04
CA ILE A 156 -3.40 -8.41 -15.94
C ILE A 156 -3.64 -7.09 -16.67
N TYR A 157 -2.74 -6.10 -16.53
CA TYR A 157 -2.84 -4.83 -17.22
C TYR A 157 -2.83 -5.01 -18.75
N PHE A 158 -1.90 -5.79 -19.31
CA PHE A 158 -1.81 -5.98 -20.76
C PHE A 158 -2.96 -6.81 -21.34
N VAL A 159 -3.43 -7.84 -20.61
CA VAL A 159 -4.48 -8.75 -21.08
C VAL A 159 -5.87 -8.11 -20.93
N TYR A 160 -6.13 -7.41 -19.83
CA TYR A 160 -7.46 -6.91 -19.49
C TYR A 160 -7.61 -5.39 -19.67
N ALA A 161 -6.68 -4.61 -19.14
CA ALA A 161 -6.83 -3.16 -19.05
C ALA A 161 -6.50 -2.44 -20.37
N ARG A 162 -5.40 -2.79 -21.04
CA ARG A 162 -4.97 -2.16 -22.30
C ARG A 162 -6.02 -2.23 -23.43
N PRO A 163 -6.65 -3.38 -23.73
CA PRO A 163 -7.65 -3.43 -24.80
C PRO A 163 -8.95 -2.69 -24.45
N ARG A 164 -9.28 -2.51 -23.16
CA ARG A 164 -10.45 -1.73 -22.72
C ARG A 164 -10.20 -0.23 -22.64
N ALA A 165 -8.99 0.18 -22.26
CA ALA A 165 -8.59 1.60 -22.19
C ALA A 165 -8.40 2.25 -23.57
N LEU A 166 -8.26 1.47 -24.65
CA LEU A 166 -8.19 1.95 -26.04
C LEU A 166 -9.54 1.86 -26.78
N ALA A 167 -10.57 1.31 -26.13
CA ALA A 167 -11.91 1.15 -26.71
C ALA A 167 -12.88 2.30 -26.34
N GLU A 168 -12.44 3.25 -25.51
CA GLU A 168 -13.05 4.56 -25.28
C GLU A 168 -12.20 5.65 -25.95
#